data_AF-A0AAD2VNG5-F1
#
_entry.id   AF-A0AAD2VNG5-F1
#
_cell.length_a   1.000
_cell.length_b   1.000
_cell.length_c   1.000
_cell.angle_alpha   90.00
_cell.angle_beta   90.00
_cell.angle_gamma   90.00
#
_symmetry.space_group_name_H-M   'P 1'
#
loop_
_entity.id
_entity.type
_entity.pdbx_description
1 polymer ?
#
loop_
_entity_poly.entity_id
_entity_poly.type
_entity_poly.pdbx_seq_one_letter_code
_entity_poly.pdbx_strand_id
1 'polypeptide(L)' 'GVLVHGGQPLMAWCVGNARVEPKGNAILITKQASGRGKIDPLMALFNAVSLMSLNPEPKKKAYEVFFI' A
#
# COMPACT_ATOMS: atom_id res chain seq x y z
N GLY A 1 -14.51 -3.15 0.15
CA GLY A 1 -14.65 -1.68 0.18
C GLY A 1 -13.83 -1.07 -0.93
N VAL A 2 -14.08 0.18 -1.30
CA VAL A 2 -13.25 0.95 -2.25
C VAL A 2 -12.25 1.79 -1.44
N LEU A 3 -10.99 1.83 -1.88
CA LEU A 3 -9.97 2.67 -1.26
C LEU A 3 -10.17 4.13 -1.70
N VAL A 4 -10.32 5.04 -0.73
CA VAL A 4 -10.41 6.48 -0.95
C VAL A 4 -9.28 7.16 -0.19
N HIS A 5 -8.45 7.95 -0.88
CA HIS A 5 -7.37 8.67 -0.23
C HIS A 5 -7.92 9.88 0.57
N GLY A 6 -7.16 10.36 1.57
CA GLY A 6 -7.60 11.41 2.50
C GLY A 6 -7.70 12.84 1.94
N GLY A 7 -7.93 13.01 0.63
CA GLY A 7 -8.19 14.31 -0.01
C GLY A 7 -7.06 15.35 0.00
N GLN A 8 -5.87 15.03 0.52
CA GLN A 8 -4.76 15.98 0.61
C GLN A 8 -4.26 16.41 -0.79
N PRO A 9 -3.95 17.70 -1.03
CA PRO A 9 -3.55 18.19 -2.35
C PRO A 9 -2.37 17.43 -2.97
N LEU A 10 -1.37 17.10 -2.15
CA LEU A 10 -0.21 16.29 -2.57
C LEU A 10 -0.64 14.92 -3.08
N MET A 11 -1.56 14.26 -2.37
CA MET A 11 -2.03 12.92 -2.74
C MET A 11 -2.88 12.98 -4.00
N ALA A 12 -3.77 13.97 -4.12
CA ALA A 12 -4.58 14.17 -5.33
C ALA A 12 -3.69 14.37 -6.57
N TRP A 13 -2.62 15.14 -6.44
CA TRP A 13 -1.64 15.33 -7.51
C TRP A 13 -0.89 14.04 -7.86
N CYS A 14 -0.39 13.29 -6.87
CA CYS A 14 0.29 12.02 -7.10
C CYS A 14 -0.61 10.95 -7.73
N VAL A 15 -1.89 10.89 -7.33
CA VAL A 15 -2.89 10.00 -7.94
C VAL A 15 -3.14 10.38 -9.40
N GLY A 16 -3.29 11.68 -9.70
CA GLY A 16 -3.49 12.16 -11.07
C GLY A 16 -2.31 11.87 -12.03
N ASN A 17 -1.11 11.71 -11.48
CA ASN A 17 0.09 11.34 -12.26
C ASN A 17 0.19 9.85 -12.58
N ALA A 18 -0.53 8.99 -11.85
CA ALA A 18 -0.36 7.54 -11.97
C ALA A 18 -0.87 7.03 -13.33
N ARG A 19 -0.04 6.23 -14.00
CA ARG A 19 -0.41 5.55 -15.25
C ARG A 19 -0.50 4.05 -15.02
N VAL A 20 -1.64 3.49 -15.41
CA VAL A 20 -1.96 2.06 -15.30
C VAL A 20 -1.62 1.40 -16.63
N GLU A 21 -0.76 0.39 -16.56
CA GLU A 21 -0.39 -0.46 -17.68
C GLU A 21 -0.95 -1.86 -17.43
N PRO A 22 -1.74 -2.44 -18.35
CA PRO A 22 -2.10 -3.84 -18.25
C PRO A 22 -0.84 -4.70 -18.48
N LYS A 23 -0.58 -5.64 -17.57
CA LYS A 23 0.51 -6.61 -17.68
C LYS A 23 -0.02 -8.01 -17.42
N GLY A 24 -0.34 -8.72 -18.50
CA GLY A 24 -1.06 -9.99 -18.42
C GLY A 24 -2.45 -9.80 -17.80
N ASN A 25 -2.73 -10.55 -16.73
CA ASN A 25 -3.99 -10.45 -15.98
C ASN A 25 -3.95 -9.42 -14.84
N ALA A 26 -2.83 -8.70 -14.68
CA ALA A 26 -2.64 -7.73 -13.61
C ALA A 26 -2.56 -6.30 -14.16
N ILE A 27 -2.79 -5.34 -13.27
CA ILE A 27 -2.52 -3.93 -13.48
C ILE A 27 -1.15 -3.61 -12.87
N LEU A 28 -0.30 -2.95 -13.63
CA LEU A 28 0.98 -2.45 -13.18
C LEU A 28 1.00 -0.93 -13.22
N ILE A 29 1.59 -0.32 -12.19
CA ILE A 29 1.88 1.11 -12.14
C ILE A 29 3.40 1.24 -11.98
N THR A 30 4.05 1.87 -12.96
CA THR A 30 5.51 2.09 -12.94
C THR A 30 5.87 3.56 -12.93
N LYS A 31 7.05 3.86 -12.38
CA LYS A 31 7.62 5.21 -12.43
C LYS A 31 7.89 5.65 -13.87
N GLN A 32 8.25 4.71 -14.75
CA GLN A 32 8.54 4.98 -16.15
C GLN A 32 7.28 5.39 -16.92
N ALA A 33 6.19 4.63 -16.76
CA ALA A 33 4.90 4.98 -17.37
C ALA A 33 4.33 6.30 -16.86
N SER A 34 4.57 6.61 -15.58
CA SER A 34 4.14 7.87 -14.96
C SER A 34 5.02 9.08 -15.35
N GLY A 35 6.04 8.89 -16.19
CA GLY A 35 6.85 9.95 -16.78
C GLY A 35 7.63 10.77 -15.75
N ARG A 36 7.44 12.10 -15.75
CA ARG A 36 8.07 13.02 -14.79
C ARG A 36 7.26 13.24 -13.51
N GLY A 37 5.98 12.85 -13.50
CA GLY A 37 5.13 12.96 -12.31
C GLY A 37 5.64 12.07 -11.17
N LYS A 38 5.45 12.53 -9.93
CA LYS A 38 5.75 11.70 -8.75
C LYS A 38 4.53 10.86 -8.38
N ILE A 39 4.81 9.64 -7.95
CA ILE A 39 3.81 8.65 -7.52
C ILE A 39 4.15 8.06 -6.15
N ASP A 40 5.19 8.56 -5.47
CA ASP A 40 5.75 7.92 -4.28
C ASP A 40 4.73 7.81 -3.12
N PRO A 41 3.96 8.86 -2.76
CA PRO A 41 2.92 8.74 -1.74
C PRO A 41 1.82 7.74 -2.11
N LEU A 42 1.49 7.60 -3.40
CA LEU A 42 0.54 6.61 -3.88
C LEU A 42 1.09 5.19 -3.72
N MET A 43 2.33 4.96 -4.15
CA MET A 43 2.98 3.65 -4.01
C MET A 43 3.17 3.27 -2.54
N ALA A 44 3.51 4.24 -1.68
CA ALA A 44 3.60 4.03 -0.25
C ALA A 44 2.26 3.60 0.37
N LEU A 45 1.14 4.21 -0.06
CA LEU A 45 -0.19 3.81 0.37
C LEU A 45 -0.52 2.36 -0.04
N PHE A 46 -0.23 1.97 -1.29
CA PHE A 46 -0.47 0.59 -1.74
C PHE A 46 0.38 -0.42 -0.96
N ASN A 47 1.63 -0.08 -0.65
CA ASN A 47 2.49 -0.91 0.20
C ASN A 47 1.92 -1.04 1.62
N ALA A 48 1.46 0.06 2.22
CA ALA A 48 0.85 0.04 3.55
C ALA A 48 -0.41 -0.85 3.58
N VAL A 49 -1.29 -0.71 2.58
CA VAL A 49 -2.49 -1.56 2.45
C VAL A 49 -2.10 -3.02 2.29
N SER A 50 -1.08 -3.32 1.49
CA SER A 50 -0.59 -4.69 1.30
C SER A 50 -0.11 -5.30 2.63
N LEU A 51 0.67 -4.55 3.41
CA LEU A 51 1.14 -4.98 4.73
C LEU A 51 0.00 -5.14 5.73
N MET A 52 -0.95 -4.21 5.77
CA MET A 52 -2.13 -4.32 6.63
C MET A 52 -2.99 -5.54 6.27
N SER A 53 -3.06 -5.88 4.98
CA SER A 53 -3.84 -7.01 4.48
C SER A 53 -3.24 -8.36 4.86
N LEU A 54 -1.94 -8.44 5.14
CA LEU A 54 -1.30 -9.67 5.64
C LEU A 54 -1.83 -10.07 7.01
N ASN A 55 -2.31 -9.10 7.81
CA ASN A 55 -2.98 -9.26 9.10
C ASN A 55 -2.51 -10.51 9.91
N PRO A 56 -1.22 -10.55 10.32
CA PRO A 56 -0.68 -11.75 10.97
C PRO A 56 -1.32 -11.98 12.34
N GLU A 57 -1.38 -13.25 12.75
CA GLU A 57 -1.85 -13.60 14.09
C GLU A 57 -0.98 -12.98 15.19
N PRO A 58 -1.56 -12.59 16.34
CA PRO A 58 -0.80 -12.14 17.49
C PRO A 58 0.25 -13.17 17.91
N LYS A 59 1.46 -12.72 18.27
CA LYS A 59 2.47 -13.61 18.84
C LYS A 59 1.93 -14.27 20.11
N LYS A 60 1.82 -15.60 20.14
CA LYS A 60 1.49 -16.35 21.36
C LYS A 60 2.60 -16.14 22.38
N LYS A 61 2.30 -15.53 23.53
CA LYS A 61 3.21 -15.52 24.67
C LYS A 61 3.12 -16.87 25.37
N ALA A 62 4.24 -17.58 25.51
CA ALA A 62 4.34 -18.70 26.43
C ALA A 62 4.35 -18.12 27.85
N TYR A 63 3.27 -18.31 28.58
CA TYR A 63 3.23 -18.02 30.00
C TYR A 63 3.81 -19.23 30.73
N GLU A 64 5.06 -19.13 31.18
CA GLU A 64 5.62 -20.13 32.09
C GLU A 64 5.12 -19.82 33.50
N VAL A 65 4.30 -20.72 34.04
CA VAL A 65 3.80 -20.62 35.41
C VAL A 65 4.82 -21.33 36.31
N PHE A 66 5.70 -20.56 36.94
CA PHE A 66 6.58 -21.07 37.98
C PHE A 66 5.80 -21.18 39.29
N PHE A 67 5.55 -22.40 39.74
CA PHE A 67 5.07 -22.67 41.09
C PHE A 67 6.29 -22.77 42.03
N ILE A 68 6.24 -22.10 43.17
CA ILE A 68 7.18 -22.24 44.28
C ILE A 68 6.55 -23.07 45.41
#